data_AF-A0AAD5M9J2-F1
#
_entry.id   AF-A0AAD5M9J2-F1
#
_cell.length_a   1.000
_cell.length_b   1.000
_cell.length_c   1.000
_cell.angle_alpha   90.00
_cell.angle_beta   90.00
_cell.angle_gamma   90.00
#
_symmetry.space_group_name_H-M   'P 1'
#
loop_
_entity.id
_entity.type
_entity.pdbx_description
1 polymer ?
#
loop_
_entity_poly.entity_id
_entity_poly.type
_entity_poly.pdbx_seq_one_letter_code
_entity_poly.pdbx_strand_id
1 'polypeptide(L)'
;MRLVDPSITREQLFQYLQQCARLVQGVWVLQSELLFHDLTEAHSTTVGKRDESRAHTWRCARDLALCMLDFGQAVTRALLIRCFKINCKDAEDILLTFAVSGDKTWKLRIAPDPAFSNSPENARIFLEERRYWVKRWEELRNMVDVTLSLPFSSRTHKDDSPDKPKKNPVRRRMNNSRGSSLV
;
A
#
# COMPACT_ATOMS: atom_id res chain seq x y z
N MET A 1 35.91 -6.98 -6.94
CA MET A 1 35.30 -6.49 -8.20
C MET A 1 34.83 -5.07 -7.96
N ARG A 2 35.33 -4.07 -8.71
CA ARG A 2 34.79 -2.70 -8.62
C ARG A 2 33.57 -2.63 -9.52
N LEU A 3 32.43 -2.21 -8.96
CA LEU A 3 31.15 -2.11 -9.66
C LEU A 3 30.96 -0.77 -10.40
N VAL A 4 31.88 0.19 -10.17
CA VAL A 4 31.82 1.56 -10.71
C VAL A 4 33.14 1.86 -11.41
N ASP A 5 33.06 2.56 -12.53
CA ASP A 5 34.20 3.05 -13.28
C ASP A 5 35.07 3.99 -12.39
N PRO A 6 36.40 3.77 -12.27
CA PRO A 6 37.27 4.60 -11.45
C PRO A 6 37.33 6.08 -11.84
N SER A 7 36.91 6.44 -13.06
CA SER A 7 36.87 7.83 -13.54
C SER A 7 35.69 8.62 -12.97
N ILE A 8 34.67 7.96 -12.42
CA ILE A 8 33.50 8.60 -11.82
C ILE A 8 33.85 9.06 -10.41
N THR A 9 33.72 10.37 -10.15
CA THR A 9 33.93 10.90 -8.80
C THR A 9 32.79 10.48 -7.88
N ARG A 10 33.03 10.54 -6.57
CA ARG A 10 32.02 10.24 -5.55
C ARG A 10 30.77 11.13 -5.71
N GLU A 11 30.97 12.41 -5.99
CA GLU A 11 29.90 13.38 -6.17
C GLU A 11 29.07 13.09 -7.41
N GLN A 12 29.73 12.75 -8.53
CA GLN A 12 29.05 12.33 -9.76
C GLN A 12 28.24 11.06 -9.54
N LEU A 13 28.79 10.08 -8.81
CA LEU A 13 28.09 8.85 -8.47
C LEU A 13 26.79 9.15 -7.72
N PHE A 14 26.82 10.04 -6.71
CA PHE A 14 25.59 10.42 -6.00
C PHE A 14 24.60 11.17 -6.89
N GLN A 15 25.06 12.06 -7.75
CA GLN A 15 24.17 12.72 -8.72
C GLN A 15 23.46 11.72 -9.63
N TYR A 16 24.18 10.69 -10.12
CA TYR A 16 23.58 9.63 -10.93
C TYR A 16 22.61 8.78 -10.10
N LEU A 17 22.96 8.44 -8.86
CA LEU A 17 22.06 7.70 -7.97
C LEU A 17 20.77 8.49 -7.70
N GLN A 18 20.84 9.80 -7.47
CA GLN A 18 19.66 10.64 -7.24
C GLN A 18 18.74 10.76 -8.46
N GLN A 19 19.22 10.45 -9.67
CA GLN A 19 18.38 10.41 -10.88
C GLN A 19 17.52 9.16 -10.97
N CYS A 20 17.92 8.03 -10.35
CA CYS A 20 17.24 6.75 -10.50
C CYS A 20 16.84 6.07 -9.18
N ALA A 21 17.34 6.57 -8.07
CA ALA A 21 17.12 6.03 -6.73
C ALA A 21 16.88 7.16 -5.72
N ARG A 22 16.48 6.77 -4.52
CA ARG A 22 16.31 7.61 -3.34
C ARG A 22 16.94 6.93 -2.14
N LEU A 23 17.47 7.71 -1.21
CA LEU A 23 18.10 7.17 -0.01
C LEU A 23 17.05 6.95 1.09
N VAL A 24 17.01 5.75 1.66
CA VAL A 24 16.10 5.36 2.76
C VAL A 24 16.93 4.66 3.82
N GLN A 25 17.02 5.23 5.03
CA GLN A 25 17.84 4.69 6.13
C GLN A 25 19.30 4.31 5.74
N GLY A 26 19.93 5.14 4.90
CA GLY A 26 21.31 4.91 4.43
C GLY A 26 21.43 3.95 3.24
N VAL A 27 20.31 3.41 2.73
CA VAL A 27 20.27 2.48 1.60
C VAL A 27 19.63 3.15 0.37
N TRP A 28 20.24 3.00 -0.81
CA TRP A 28 19.66 3.47 -2.06
C TRP A 28 18.59 2.50 -2.58
N VAL A 29 17.40 3.03 -2.82
CA VAL A 29 16.23 2.30 -3.30
C VAL A 29 15.76 2.92 -4.62
N LEU A 30 15.48 2.11 -5.64
CA LEU A 30 15.04 2.61 -6.94
C LEU A 30 13.79 3.50 -6.83
N GLN A 31 13.70 4.52 -7.68
CA GLN A 31 12.54 5.40 -7.78
C GLN A 31 11.31 4.65 -8.27
N SER A 32 10.14 5.05 -7.76
CA SER A 32 8.87 4.39 -8.08
C SER A 32 8.47 4.58 -9.55
N GLU A 33 8.84 5.71 -10.14
CA GLU A 33 8.64 6.06 -11.56
C GLU A 33 9.30 5.06 -12.51
N LEU A 34 10.47 4.53 -12.13
CA LEU A 34 11.18 3.55 -12.95
C LEU A 34 10.55 2.17 -12.87
N LEU A 35 9.97 1.80 -11.72
CA LEU A 35 9.40 0.47 -11.51
C LEU A 35 7.99 0.35 -12.07
N PHE A 36 7.19 1.40 -11.99
CA PHE A 36 5.77 1.38 -12.33
C PHE A 36 5.45 2.36 -13.46
N HIS A 37 6.17 2.27 -14.59
CA HIS A 37 5.89 3.05 -15.80
C HIS A 37 4.90 2.34 -16.74
N ASP A 38 4.85 1.01 -16.70
CA ASP A 38 4.11 0.16 -17.65
C ASP A 38 3.14 -0.81 -16.96
N LEU A 39 2.38 -0.35 -15.96
CA LEU A 39 1.31 -1.21 -15.41
C LEU A 39 0.19 -1.36 -16.44
N THR A 40 -0.05 -2.61 -16.86
CA THR A 40 -1.21 -2.96 -17.68
C THR A 40 -2.50 -2.80 -16.86
N GLU A 41 -3.57 -2.38 -17.52
CA GLU A 41 -4.92 -2.35 -16.96
C GLU A 41 -5.26 -3.65 -16.23
N ALA A 42 -5.84 -3.54 -15.03
CA ALA A 42 -6.31 -4.70 -14.30
C ALA A 42 -7.38 -5.43 -15.15
N HIS A 43 -7.11 -6.70 -15.49
CA HIS A 43 -7.97 -7.55 -16.32
C HIS A 43 -8.04 -7.22 -17.82
N SER A 44 -7.14 -6.39 -18.36
CA SER A 44 -7.10 -6.15 -19.81
C SER A 44 -6.31 -7.23 -20.53
N THR A 45 -6.97 -7.92 -21.46
CA THR A 45 -6.32 -8.84 -22.41
C THR A 45 -5.74 -8.11 -23.63
N THR A 46 -5.85 -6.78 -23.67
CA THR A 46 -5.41 -5.96 -24.81
C THR A 46 -3.98 -5.50 -24.57
N VAL A 47 -3.05 -6.04 -25.37
CA VAL A 47 -1.64 -5.63 -25.33
C VAL A 47 -1.55 -4.13 -25.66
N GLY A 48 -0.95 -3.34 -24.77
CA GLY A 48 -0.62 -1.93 -25.00
C GLY A 48 -1.49 -0.89 -24.30
N LYS A 49 -2.58 -1.25 -23.61
CA LYS A 49 -3.32 -0.29 -22.77
C LYS A 49 -2.67 -0.15 -21.40
N ARG A 50 -2.06 1.01 -21.18
CA ARG A 50 -1.42 1.40 -19.91
C ARG A 50 -2.45 2.03 -18.98
N ASP A 51 -2.46 1.58 -17.72
CA ASP A 51 -3.29 2.17 -16.68
C ASP A 51 -2.46 3.13 -15.84
N GLU A 52 -2.32 4.36 -16.37
CA GLU A 52 -1.53 5.41 -15.72
C GLU A 52 -2.10 5.78 -14.34
N SER A 53 -3.41 5.63 -14.14
CA SER A 53 -4.05 5.89 -12.86
C SER A 53 -3.60 4.87 -11.81
N ARG A 54 -3.66 3.58 -12.14
CA ARG A 54 -3.16 2.50 -11.28
C ARG A 54 -1.66 2.61 -11.04
N ALA A 55 -0.89 2.92 -12.08
CA ALA A 55 0.55 3.17 -11.97
C ALA A 55 0.86 4.30 -10.99
N HIS A 56 0.16 5.43 -11.10
CA HIS A 56 0.28 6.55 -10.17
C HIS A 56 -0.05 6.13 -8.73
N THR A 57 -1.15 5.40 -8.52
CA THR A 57 -1.54 4.90 -7.19
C THR A 57 -0.46 3.97 -6.59
N TRP A 58 0.10 3.06 -7.38
CA TRP A 58 1.16 2.15 -6.93
C TRP A 58 2.44 2.90 -6.56
N ARG A 59 2.82 3.92 -7.35
CA ARG A 59 3.96 4.80 -7.03
C ARG A 59 3.75 5.54 -5.71
N CYS A 60 2.58 6.15 -5.53
CA CYS A 60 2.25 6.85 -4.29
C CYS A 60 2.22 5.91 -3.06
N ALA A 61 1.65 4.70 -3.21
CA ALA A 61 1.62 3.71 -2.14
C ALA A 61 3.03 3.22 -1.75
N ARG A 62 3.89 3.01 -2.75
CA ARG A 62 5.29 2.65 -2.53
C ARG A 62 6.06 3.76 -1.83
N ASP A 63 5.93 4.99 -2.30
CA ASP A 63 6.61 6.15 -1.72
C ASP A 63 6.15 6.38 -0.28
N LEU A 64 4.87 6.21 0.03
CA LEU A 64 4.37 6.29 1.40
C LEU A 64 5.05 5.27 2.30
N ALA A 65 5.14 4.01 1.84
CA ALA A 65 5.81 2.96 2.61
C ALA A 65 7.29 3.26 2.83
N LEU A 66 8.01 3.75 1.81
CA LEU A 66 9.41 4.13 1.92
C LEU A 66 9.61 5.32 2.87
N CYS A 67 8.77 6.36 2.79
CA CYS A 67 8.73 7.44 3.78
C CYS A 67 8.61 6.87 5.19
N MET A 68 7.57 6.05 5.43
CA MET A 68 7.29 5.49 6.76
C MET A 68 8.49 4.73 7.31
N LEU A 69 9.16 3.92 6.48
CA LEU A 69 10.38 3.22 6.88
C LEU A 69 11.53 4.20 7.17
N ASP A 70 11.74 5.25 6.36
CA ASP A 70 12.77 6.26 6.61
C ASP A 70 12.57 6.97 7.97
N PHE A 71 11.31 7.18 8.37
CA PHE A 71 10.93 7.72 9.69
C PHE A 71 10.89 6.65 10.81
N GLY A 72 11.33 5.42 10.55
CA GLY A 72 11.35 4.33 11.54
C GLY A 72 9.95 3.83 11.93
N GLN A 73 8.94 4.09 11.13
CA GLN A 73 7.56 3.67 11.37
C GLN A 73 7.28 2.30 10.77
N ALA A 74 6.36 1.56 11.41
CA ALA A 74 5.93 0.26 10.92
C ALA A 74 5.07 0.38 9.66
N VAL A 75 5.37 -0.46 8.66
CA VAL A 75 4.57 -0.57 7.43
C VAL A 75 3.81 -1.89 7.41
N THR A 76 2.55 -1.85 6.99
CA THR A 76 1.69 -3.03 6.84
C THR A 76 0.92 -2.97 5.52
N ARG A 77 0.47 -4.12 5.01
CA ARG A 77 -0.44 -4.17 3.85
C ARG A 77 -1.73 -3.39 4.12
N ALA A 78 -2.28 -3.52 5.33
CA ALA A 78 -3.51 -2.84 5.75
C ALA A 78 -3.40 -1.30 5.67
N LEU A 79 -2.22 -0.74 5.98
CA LEU A 79 -1.97 0.69 5.81
C LEU A 79 -2.18 1.10 4.35
N LEU A 80 -1.53 0.41 3.41
CA LEU A 80 -1.60 0.76 1.98
C LEU A 80 -3.02 0.57 1.42
N ILE A 81 -3.68 -0.53 1.75
CA ILE A 81 -5.07 -0.81 1.36
C ILE A 81 -6.00 0.31 1.83
N ARG A 82 -5.85 0.76 3.08
CA ARG A 82 -6.70 1.81 3.65
C ARG A 82 -6.46 3.17 2.98
N CYS A 83 -5.20 3.54 2.79
CA CYS A 83 -4.79 4.83 2.25
C CYS A 83 -5.07 4.98 0.74
N PHE A 84 -4.85 3.92 -0.04
CA PHE A 84 -4.88 3.98 -1.51
C PHE A 84 -5.98 3.15 -2.15
N LYS A 85 -6.83 2.48 -1.36
CA LYS A 85 -7.95 1.62 -1.82
C LYS A 85 -7.51 0.52 -2.80
N ILE A 86 -6.26 0.09 -2.72
CA ILE A 86 -5.72 -1.03 -3.49
C ILE A 86 -6.11 -2.37 -2.86
N ASN A 87 -6.10 -3.44 -3.67
CA ASN A 87 -6.38 -4.78 -3.17
C ASN A 87 -5.19 -5.37 -2.39
N CYS A 88 -5.39 -6.49 -1.70
CA CYS A 88 -4.36 -7.11 -0.86
C CYS A 88 -3.13 -7.59 -1.65
N LYS A 89 -3.34 -8.11 -2.87
CA LYS A 89 -2.27 -8.58 -3.75
C LYS A 89 -1.42 -7.41 -4.26
N ASP A 90 -2.04 -6.35 -4.75
CA ASP A 90 -1.36 -5.12 -5.17
C ASP A 90 -0.51 -4.54 -4.02
N ALA A 91 -1.05 -4.48 -2.80
CA ALA A 91 -0.31 -4.00 -1.64
C ALA A 91 0.91 -4.88 -1.31
N GLU A 92 0.79 -6.19 -1.46
CA GLU A 92 1.89 -7.13 -1.26
C GLU A 92 2.95 -7.03 -2.36
N ASP A 93 2.54 -7.01 -3.62
CA ASP A 93 3.41 -6.88 -4.79
C ASP A 93 4.24 -5.59 -4.72
N ILE A 94 3.62 -4.47 -4.29
CA ILE A 94 4.31 -3.20 -4.07
C ILE A 94 5.40 -3.34 -2.99
N LEU A 95 5.07 -3.92 -1.83
CA LEU A 95 6.01 -4.06 -0.71
C LEU A 95 7.16 -5.01 -1.04
N LEU A 96 6.90 -6.07 -1.80
CA LEU A 96 7.92 -7.01 -2.28
C LEU A 96 8.96 -6.36 -3.20
N THR A 97 8.73 -5.15 -3.72
CA THR A 97 9.76 -4.46 -4.52
C THR A 97 10.97 -3.99 -3.72
N PHE A 98 10.84 -3.75 -2.41
CA PHE A 98 11.92 -3.20 -1.57
C PHE A 98 12.03 -3.81 -0.16
N ALA A 99 11.01 -4.52 0.30
CA ALA A 99 10.90 -5.00 1.67
C ALA A 99 10.79 -6.53 1.76
N VAL A 100 10.89 -7.02 2.99
CA VAL A 100 10.57 -8.39 3.39
C VAL A 100 9.54 -8.36 4.51
N SER A 101 8.65 -9.35 4.52
CA SER A 101 7.66 -9.51 5.59
C SER A 101 8.35 -9.99 6.87
N GLY A 102 8.01 -9.40 8.00
CA GLY A 102 8.35 -9.85 9.35
C GLY A 102 7.09 -10.22 10.14
N ASP A 103 7.17 -10.11 11.47
CA ASP A 103 6.05 -10.38 12.38
C ASP A 103 5.00 -9.26 12.28
N LYS A 104 4.10 -9.40 11.30
CA LYS A 104 2.96 -8.50 10.99
C LYS A 104 3.35 -7.15 10.37
N THR A 105 4.63 -6.82 10.28
CA THR A 105 5.15 -5.59 9.67
C THR A 105 6.15 -5.90 8.56
N TRP A 106 6.46 -4.90 7.74
CA TRP A 106 7.45 -4.98 6.67
C TRP A 106 8.67 -4.15 7.02
N LYS A 107 9.85 -4.65 6.67
CA LYS A 107 11.13 -3.97 6.85
C LYS A 107 11.92 -3.97 5.55
N LEU A 108 12.83 -3.01 5.38
CA LEU A 108 13.74 -2.99 4.23
C LEU A 108 14.44 -4.35 4.09
N ARG A 109 14.54 -4.83 2.85
CA ARG A 109 15.24 -6.09 2.55
C ARG A 109 16.72 -5.99 2.89
N ILE A 110 17.31 -4.84 2.60
CA ILE A 110 18.69 -4.51 2.95
C ILE A 110 18.64 -3.82 4.31
N ALA A 111 19.52 -4.25 5.22
CA ALA A 111 19.62 -3.64 6.55
C ALA A 111 20.01 -2.16 6.43
N PRO A 112 19.46 -1.29 7.30
CA PRO A 112 19.89 0.10 7.38
C PRO A 112 21.40 0.25 7.51
N ASP A 113 21.97 1.29 6.90
CA ASP A 113 23.39 1.60 6.99
C ASP A 113 23.59 2.86 7.87
N PRO A 114 23.72 2.70 9.20
CA PRO A 114 23.95 3.82 10.09
C PRO A 114 25.33 4.45 9.89
N ALA A 115 26.31 3.72 9.35
CA ALA A 115 27.64 4.28 9.07
C ALA A 115 27.56 5.29 7.92
N PHE A 116 26.73 5.01 6.90
CA PHE A 116 26.45 5.97 5.84
C PHE A 116 25.75 7.22 6.39
N SER A 117 24.68 7.05 7.16
CA SER A 117 23.86 8.16 7.68
C SER A 117 24.57 9.05 8.70
N ASN A 118 25.47 8.47 9.52
CA ASN A 118 26.20 9.21 10.55
C ASN A 118 27.53 9.79 10.07
N SER A 119 27.96 9.48 8.83
CA SER A 119 29.20 10.01 8.28
C SER A 119 29.07 11.51 7.96
N PRO A 120 29.96 12.37 8.48
CA PRO A 120 29.98 13.80 8.14
C PRO A 120 30.13 14.06 6.63
N GLU A 121 30.85 13.19 5.92
CA GLU A 121 31.05 13.28 4.47
C GLU A 121 29.75 13.09 3.67
N ASN A 122 28.79 12.37 4.25
CA ASN A 122 27.48 12.09 3.65
C ASN A 122 26.38 13.02 4.14
N ALA A 123 26.65 13.83 5.17
CA ALA A 123 25.63 14.62 5.85
C ALA A 123 24.82 15.50 4.88
N ARG A 124 25.49 16.09 3.88
CA ARG A 124 24.82 16.91 2.86
C ARG A 124 23.81 16.08 2.04
N ILE A 125 24.25 14.96 1.46
CA ILE A 125 23.39 14.08 0.65
C ILE A 125 22.24 13.53 1.50
N PHE A 126 22.53 13.09 2.73
CA PHE A 126 21.52 12.59 3.65
C PHE A 126 20.45 13.64 3.97
N LEU A 127 20.84 14.89 4.24
CA LEU A 127 19.89 15.99 4.49
C LEU A 127 19.07 16.36 3.26
N GLU A 128 19.66 16.33 2.06
CA GLU A 128 18.94 16.59 0.80
C GLU A 128 17.86 15.53 0.56
N GLU A 129 18.21 14.24 0.68
CA GLU A 129 17.27 13.13 0.54
C GLU A 129 16.18 13.18 1.63
N ARG A 130 16.55 13.56 2.85
CA ARG A 130 15.59 13.75 3.94
C ARG A 130 14.57 14.85 3.64
N ARG A 131 15.03 15.98 3.08
CA ARG A 131 14.14 17.07 2.65
C ARG A 131 13.20 16.61 1.52
N TYR A 132 13.71 15.81 0.59
CA TYR A 132 12.87 15.21 -0.45
C TYR A 132 11.74 14.39 0.18
N TRP A 133 12.05 13.49 1.11
CA TRP A 133 11.03 12.65 1.75
C TRP A 133 10.02 13.43 2.58
N VAL A 134 10.44 14.50 3.26
CA VAL A 134 9.51 15.40 3.96
C VAL A 134 8.51 16.04 2.98
N LYS A 135 9.01 16.61 1.87
CA LYS A 135 8.14 17.19 0.84
C LYS A 135 7.21 16.13 0.24
N ARG A 136 7.74 14.95 -0.08
CA ARG A 136 6.97 13.85 -0.65
C ARG A 136 5.89 13.36 0.31
N TRP A 137 6.20 13.29 1.61
CA TRP A 137 5.22 12.96 2.64
C TRP A 137 4.08 13.97 2.69
N GLU A 138 4.35 15.27 2.60
CA GLU A 138 3.31 16.31 2.57
C GLU A 138 2.36 16.13 1.38
N GLU A 139 2.90 15.87 0.19
CA GLU A 139 2.11 15.57 -1.02
C GLU A 139 1.22 14.34 -0.83
N LEU A 140 1.79 13.25 -0.31
CA LEU A 140 1.07 11.99 -0.08
C LEU A 140 0.00 12.14 0.99
N ARG A 141 0.30 12.87 2.07
CA ARG A 141 -0.65 13.15 3.14
C ARG A 141 -1.87 13.89 2.62
N ASN A 142 -1.67 14.94 1.82
CA ASN A 142 -2.79 15.68 1.23
C ASN A 142 -3.69 14.76 0.38
N MET A 143 -3.09 13.85 -0.39
CA MET A 143 -3.84 12.87 -1.19
C MET A 143 -4.63 11.87 -0.32
N VAL A 144 -4.01 11.36 0.74
CA VAL A 144 -4.65 10.40 1.66
C VAL A 144 -5.77 11.07 2.45
N ASP A 145 -5.54 12.29 2.96
CA ASP A 145 -6.54 13.04 3.73
C ASP A 145 -7.76 13.37 2.87
N VAL A 146 -7.57 13.75 1.59
CA VAL A 146 -8.68 13.90 0.62
C VAL A 146 -9.42 12.58 0.42
N THR A 147 -8.70 11.47 0.26
CA THR A 147 -9.30 10.14 0.03
C THR A 147 -10.07 9.62 1.24
N LEU A 148 -9.63 9.94 2.46
CA LEU A 148 -10.28 9.55 3.71
C LEU A 148 -11.45 10.47 4.09
N SER A 149 -11.47 11.71 3.58
CA SER A 149 -12.55 12.68 3.82
C SER A 149 -13.76 12.49 2.91
N LEU A 150 -13.61 11.75 1.81
CA LEU A 150 -14.74 11.40 0.94
C LEU A 150 -15.66 10.41 1.68
N PRO A 151 -16.96 10.74 1.85
CA PRO A 151 -17.90 9.84 2.51
C PRO A 151 -17.94 8.52 1.73
N PHE A 152 -17.60 7.42 2.40
CA PHE A 152 -17.87 6.09 1.90
C PHE A 152 -19.37 6.01 1.64
N SER A 153 -19.78 5.99 0.36
CA SER A 153 -21.12 5.59 -0.01
C SER A 153 -21.25 4.12 0.38
N SER A 154 -21.75 3.88 1.60
CA SER A 154 -22.28 2.59 1.99
C SER A 154 -23.40 2.32 1.00
N ARG A 155 -23.14 1.43 0.03
CA ARG A 155 -24.21 0.80 -0.75
C ARG A 155 -25.11 0.12 0.27
N THR A 156 -26.21 0.78 0.59
CA THR A 156 -27.33 0.20 1.32
C THR A 156 -27.85 -0.94 0.47
N HIS A 157 -27.56 -2.17 0.89
CA HIS A 157 -28.30 -3.35 0.47
C HIS A 157 -29.74 -3.11 0.95
N LYS A 158 -30.58 -2.59 0.06
CA LYS A 158 -32.02 -2.48 0.29
C LYS A 158 -32.58 -3.85 -0.04
N ASP A 159 -32.50 -4.75 0.93
CA ASP A 159 -33.22 -6.03 0.87
C ASP A 159 -34.71 -5.73 0.92
N ASP A 160 -35.38 -6.10 -0.17
CA ASP A 160 -36.82 -6.21 -0.26
C ASP A 160 -37.34 -7.19 0.80
N SER A 161 -38.36 -6.77 1.54
CA SER A 161 -39.25 -7.70 2.21
C SER A 161 -40.68 -7.16 2.17
N PRO A 162 -41.63 -7.94 1.64
CA PRO A 162 -42.99 -7.48 1.41
C PRO A 162 -43.83 -7.54 2.70
N ASP A 163 -44.65 -6.51 2.84
CA ASP A 163 -45.67 -6.31 3.87
C ASP A 163 -46.58 -7.54 4.07
N LYS A 164 -46.73 -7.95 5.33
CA LYS A 164 -47.82 -8.82 5.80
C LYS A 164 -48.91 -7.98 6.44
N PRO A 165 -50.19 -8.19 6.09
CA PRO A 165 -51.29 -7.90 7.01
C PRO A 165 -51.80 -9.18 7.70
N LYS A 166 -52.15 -9.03 8.98
CA LYS A 166 -52.70 -10.04 9.90
C LYS A 166 -54.24 -10.09 9.87
N LYS A 167 -54.77 -11.21 10.40
CA LYS A 167 -56.12 -11.50 10.99
C LYS A 167 -57.15 -12.09 10.02
N ASN A 168 -58.01 -13.07 10.32
CA ASN A 168 -58.36 -13.85 11.53
C ASN A 168 -59.34 -15.01 11.06
N PRO A 169 -60.12 -15.75 11.89
CA PRO A 169 -59.86 -17.15 12.25
C PRO A 169 -60.97 -18.14 11.79
N VAL A 170 -60.70 -19.44 11.70
CA VAL A 170 -61.79 -20.45 11.69
C VAL A 170 -61.42 -21.65 12.57
N ARG A 171 -62.22 -21.82 13.64
CA ARG A 171 -62.31 -22.99 14.51
C ARG A 171 -62.80 -24.23 13.75
N ARG A 172 -62.25 -25.40 14.09
CA ARG A 172 -62.89 -26.72 14.35
C ARG A 172 -61.77 -27.77 14.28
N ARG A 173 -61.69 -28.83 15.07
CA ARG A 173 -62.46 -29.41 16.17
C ARG A 173 -61.57 -30.53 16.73
N MET A 174 -61.67 -30.80 18.02
CA MET A 174 -61.02 -31.88 18.78
C MET A 174 -60.93 -33.23 18.03
N ASN A 175 -59.85 -33.99 18.25
CA ASN A 175 -59.98 -35.21 19.07
C ASN A 175 -58.64 -35.78 19.56
N ASN A 176 -58.69 -36.23 20.81
CA ASN A 176 -57.74 -37.06 21.54
C ASN A 176 -57.32 -38.31 20.75
N SER A 177 -56.10 -38.81 20.95
CA SER A 177 -55.86 -39.94 21.88
C SER A 177 -54.42 -40.47 21.84
N ARG A 178 -53.85 -40.59 23.04
CA ARG A 178 -53.04 -41.70 23.58
C ARG A 178 -51.90 -42.31 22.74
N GLY A 179 -50.70 -42.25 23.32
CA GLY A 179 -50.08 -43.47 23.85
C GLY A 179 -48.67 -43.81 23.36
N SER A 180 -47.76 -43.90 24.33
CA SER A 180 -46.59 -44.80 24.42
C SER A 180 -45.41 -44.55 23.46
N SER A 181 -44.27 -44.04 23.91
CA SER A 181 -43.20 -44.75 24.66
C SER A 181 -42.68 -45.99 23.95
N LEU A 182 -41.44 -45.93 23.43
CA LEU A 182 -40.25 -46.61 23.97
C LEU A 182 -39.09 -46.52 22.98
N VAL A 183 -37.94 -46.08 23.53
CA VAL A 183 -36.54 -46.48 23.30
C VAL A 183 -36.07 -46.66 21.85
#